data_AF-A0AAV7IN32-F1
#
_entry.id   AF-A0AAV7IN32-F1
#
_cell.length_a   1.000
_cell.length_b   1.000
_cell.length_c   1.000
_cell.angle_alpha   90.00
_cell.angle_beta   90.00
_cell.angle_gamma   90.00
#
_symmetry.space_group_name_H-M   'P 1'
#
loop_
_entity.id
_entity.type
_entity.pdbx_description
1 polymer ?
#
loop_
_entity_poly.entity_id
_entity_poly.type
_entity_poly.pdbx_seq_one_letter_code
_entity_poly.pdbx_strand_id
1 'polypeptide(L)'
;MFACTSEDKSSKFLEELLEIQENIFQDLGLGFKIIDMPSHELGAPAYRKIDIEGWLPGKNAYGELSSCSNCTDFQSRRLNIKYKDNNNNNEAKYVHTLNGTACAVPRTLIAICETHQLNNGNIEVPEVLVPFMNGKKIIETQNVGEMRTYKFKSR
;
A
#
# COMPACT_ATOMS: atom_id res chain seq x y z
N MET A 1 -2.60 5.98 4.28
CA MET A 1 -1.83 7.12 4.82
C MET A 1 -2.22 8.37 4.08
N PHE A 2 -2.28 9.50 4.77
CA PHE A 2 -2.61 10.80 4.20
C PHE A 2 -1.82 11.88 4.94
N ALA A 3 -1.31 12.87 4.21
CA ALA A 3 -0.56 13.98 4.79
C ALA A 3 -0.95 15.31 4.15
N CYS A 4 -0.98 16.35 4.98
CA CYS A 4 -0.99 17.74 4.56
C CYS A 4 0.33 18.37 5.00
N THR A 5 1.03 19.04 4.09
CA THR A 5 2.35 19.61 4.36
C THR A 5 2.54 20.93 3.62
N SER A 6 3.59 21.67 3.96
CA SER A 6 3.99 22.84 3.20
C SER A 6 4.67 22.43 1.89
N GLU A 7 4.68 23.33 0.92
CA GLU A 7 5.25 23.07 -0.42
C GLU A 7 6.69 22.53 -0.33
N ASP A 8 7.54 23.19 0.46
CA ASP A 8 8.97 22.89 0.66
C ASP A 8 9.24 21.51 1.26
N LYS A 9 8.26 20.93 1.96
CA LYS A 9 8.39 19.63 2.62
C LYS A 9 7.74 18.49 1.84
N SER A 10 6.97 18.80 0.81
CA SER A 10 6.13 17.81 0.12
C SER A 10 6.91 16.66 -0.51
N SER A 11 8.02 16.94 -1.20
CA SER A 11 8.85 15.89 -1.80
C SER A 11 9.50 14.99 -0.75
N LYS A 12 9.99 15.55 0.35
CA LYS A 12 10.57 14.78 1.45
C LYS A 12 9.53 13.90 2.14
N PHE A 13 8.32 14.43 2.35
CA PHE A 13 7.21 13.64 2.90
C PHE A 13 6.81 12.47 1.98
N LEU A 14 6.97 12.60 0.66
CA LEU A 14 6.74 11.48 -0.25
C LEU A 14 7.74 10.33 0.00
N GLU A 15 9.02 10.67 0.21
CA GLU A 15 10.07 9.71 0.55
C GLU A 15 9.80 9.04 1.91
N GLU A 16 9.39 9.81 2.92
CA GLU A 16 9.02 9.27 4.25
C GLU A 16 7.81 8.32 4.16
N LEU A 17 6.79 8.64 3.36
CA LEU A 17 5.66 7.74 3.14
C LEU A 17 6.08 6.47 2.40
N LEU A 18 6.99 6.57 1.42
CA LEU A 18 7.51 5.42 0.70
C LEU A 18 8.30 4.50 1.64
N GLU A 19 9.16 5.06 2.49
CA GLU A 19 9.94 4.33 3.49
C GLU A 19 9.03 3.52 4.44
N ILE A 20 7.92 4.11 4.90
CA ILE A 20 6.93 3.38 5.71
C ILE A 20 6.37 2.18 4.96
N GLN A 21 6.08 2.31 3.66
CA GLN A 21 5.56 1.21 2.85
C GLN A 21 6.59 0.10 2.66
N GLU A 22 7.84 0.48 2.38
CA GLU A 22 8.94 -0.46 2.26
C GLU A 22 9.13 -1.25 3.55
N ASN A 23 9.17 -0.57 4.70
CA ASN A 23 9.32 -1.20 6.01
C ASN A 23 8.19 -2.20 6.29
N ILE A 24 6.94 -1.83 6.00
CA ILE A 24 5.79 -2.74 6.15
C ILE A 24 5.99 -4.02 5.33
N PHE A 25 6.44 -3.92 4.07
CA PHE A 25 6.62 -5.10 3.22
C PHE A 25 7.88 -5.91 3.55
N GLN A 26 8.95 -5.25 4.00
CA GLN A 26 10.16 -5.91 4.51
C GLN A 26 9.86 -6.71 5.77
N ASP A 27 9.14 -6.14 6.74
CA ASP A 27 8.72 -6.81 7.97
C ASP A 27 7.81 -8.02 7.70
N LEU A 28 7.03 -7.97 6.62
CA LEU A 28 6.20 -9.08 6.14
C LEU A 28 6.99 -10.14 5.35
N GLY A 29 8.29 -9.93 5.11
CA GLY A 29 9.15 -10.84 4.36
C GLY A 29 8.80 -10.92 2.87
N LEU A 30 8.26 -9.85 2.28
CA LEU A 30 7.86 -9.83 0.88
C LEU A 30 8.97 -9.25 0.00
N GLY A 31 9.29 -9.94 -1.11
CA GLY A 31 10.14 -9.38 -2.15
C GLY A 31 9.35 -8.39 -3.01
N PHE A 32 9.89 -7.20 -3.26
CA PHE A 32 9.23 -6.18 -4.07
C PHE A 32 10.21 -5.35 -4.90
N LYS A 33 9.66 -4.55 -5.81
CA LYS A 33 10.36 -3.49 -6.56
C LYS A 33 9.58 -2.19 -6.48
N ILE A 34 10.28 -1.08 -6.63
CA ILE A 34 9.73 0.28 -6.60
C ILE A 34 9.71 0.82 -8.03
N ILE A 35 8.59 1.41 -8.43
CA ILE A 35 8.38 1.92 -9.79
C ILE A 35 7.98 3.39 -9.73
N ASP A 36 8.74 4.25 -10.41
CA ASP A 36 8.33 5.63 -10.67
C ASP A 36 7.39 5.62 -11.89
N MET A 37 6.14 6.05 -11.68
CA MET A 37 5.09 5.84 -12.66
C MET A 37 5.18 6.82 -13.83
N PRO A 38 4.96 6.36 -15.08
CA PRO A 38 5.01 7.22 -16.25
C PRO A 38 3.83 8.20 -16.28
N SER A 39 3.97 9.26 -17.08
CA SER A 39 3.00 10.37 -17.14
C SER A 39 1.54 9.94 -17.41
N HIS A 40 1.32 8.88 -18.20
CA HIS A 40 -0.02 8.37 -18.51
C HIS A 40 -0.67 7.57 -17.37
N GLU A 41 0.10 7.18 -16.35
CA GLU A 41 -0.36 6.42 -15.17
C GLU A 41 -0.46 7.30 -13.89
N LEU A 42 -0.16 8.60 -13.98
CA LEU A 42 -0.27 9.52 -12.84
C LEU A 42 -1.72 9.77 -12.42
N GLY A 43 -2.67 9.62 -13.37
CA GLY A 43 -4.04 10.09 -13.20
C GLY A 43 -4.11 11.62 -13.11
N ALA A 44 -5.28 12.13 -12.74
CA ALA A 44 -5.52 13.57 -12.70
C ALA A 44 -4.79 14.32 -11.57
N PRO A 45 -4.70 13.80 -10.31
CA PRO A 45 -4.25 14.62 -9.20
C PRO A 45 -2.75 14.48 -8.88
N ALA A 46 -2.04 13.45 -9.36
CA ALA A 46 -0.67 13.19 -8.94
C ALA A 46 0.33 14.01 -9.76
N TYR A 47 1.20 14.74 -9.06
CA TYR A 47 2.40 15.35 -9.63
C TYR A 47 3.52 14.31 -9.79
N ARG A 48 3.67 13.43 -8.79
CA ARG A 48 4.56 12.25 -8.83
C ARG A 48 3.86 11.09 -8.13
N LYS A 49 3.96 9.89 -8.71
CA LYS A 49 3.37 8.66 -8.20
C LYS A 49 4.43 7.56 -8.22
N ILE A 50 4.59 6.89 -7.09
CA ILE A 50 5.51 5.77 -6.92
C ILE A 50 4.68 4.57 -6.47
N ASP A 51 4.78 3.47 -7.20
CA ASP A 51 4.09 2.22 -6.87
C ASP A 51 5.10 1.17 -6.38
N ILE A 52 4.67 0.33 -5.45
CA ILE A 52 5.44 -0.85 -5.01
C ILE A 52 4.75 -2.09 -5.54
N GLU A 53 5.47 -2.88 -6.33
CA GLU A 53 4.99 -4.18 -6.80
C GLU A 53 5.68 -5.31 -6.05
N GLY A 54 4.89 -6.18 -5.43
CA GLY A 54 5.36 -7.39 -4.77
C GLY A 54 5.48 -8.56 -5.75
N TRP A 55 6.44 -9.44 -5.49
CA TRP A 55 6.56 -10.71 -6.20
C TRP A 55 5.43 -11.65 -5.78
N LEU A 56 4.75 -12.25 -6.77
CA LEU A 56 3.65 -13.19 -6.58
C LEU A 56 4.03 -14.55 -7.19
N PRO A 57 4.58 -15.50 -6.41
CA PRO A 57 5.04 -16.81 -6.89
C PRO A 57 4.01 -17.58 -7.73
N GLY A 58 2.74 -17.60 -7.32
CA GLY A 58 1.67 -18.31 -8.01
C GLY A 58 1.33 -17.70 -9.36
N LYS A 59 1.48 -16.38 -9.50
CA LYS A 59 1.32 -15.66 -10.76
C LYS A 59 2.60 -15.65 -11.61
N ASN A 60 3.75 -15.98 -11.02
CA ASN A 60 5.07 -15.84 -11.60
C ASN A 60 5.32 -14.44 -12.19
N ALA A 61 4.87 -13.40 -11.46
CA ALA A 61 4.95 -12.02 -11.89
C ALA A 61 4.92 -11.06 -10.69
N TYR A 62 5.30 -9.82 -10.94
CA TYR A 62 5.08 -8.73 -10.01
C TYR A 62 3.64 -8.21 -10.10
N GLY A 63 3.09 -7.73 -8.97
CA GLY A 63 1.79 -7.07 -8.91
C GLY A 63 1.76 -5.95 -7.88
N GLU A 64 1.02 -4.89 -8.17
CA GLU A 64 0.91 -3.70 -7.32
C GLU A 64 0.38 -4.05 -5.92
N LEU A 65 1.19 -3.82 -4.89
CA LEU A 65 0.79 -3.91 -3.48
C LEU A 65 0.40 -2.54 -2.92
N SER A 66 1.07 -1.49 -3.40
CA SER A 66 0.93 -0.14 -2.86
C SER A 66 1.16 0.93 -3.91
N SER A 67 0.65 2.11 -3.59
CA SER A 67 0.86 3.35 -4.35
C SER A 67 1.07 4.50 -3.38
N CYS A 68 1.91 5.46 -3.75
CA CYS A 68 2.16 6.70 -3.02
C CYS A 68 2.24 7.88 -3.98
N SER A 69 1.51 8.95 -3.70
CA SER A 69 1.38 10.11 -4.58
C SER A 69 1.56 11.42 -3.83
N ASN A 70 2.33 12.33 -4.45
CA ASN A 70 2.31 13.75 -4.11
C ASN A 70 1.37 14.46 -5.08
N CYS A 71 0.31 15.06 -4.56
CA CYS A 71 -0.71 15.76 -5.33
C CYS A 71 -0.52 17.29 -5.34
N THR A 72 0.59 17.78 -4.80
CA THR A 72 0.86 19.20 -4.58
C THR A 72 -0.39 19.93 -4.08
N ASP A 73 -0.72 21.08 -4.65
CA ASP A 73 -1.91 21.86 -4.29
C ASP A 73 -3.15 21.49 -5.12
N PHE A 74 -3.11 20.44 -5.97
CA PHE A 74 -4.23 20.07 -6.83
C PHE A 74 -5.52 19.85 -6.04
N GLN A 75 -5.45 19.02 -4.99
CA GLN A 75 -6.61 18.70 -4.16
C GLN A 75 -6.98 19.88 -3.25
N SER A 76 -5.97 20.55 -2.67
CA SER A 76 -6.19 21.63 -1.71
C SER A 76 -6.80 22.88 -2.36
N ARG A 77 -6.47 23.20 -3.61
CA ARG A 77 -7.15 24.26 -4.38
C ARG A 77 -8.64 23.97 -4.58
N ARG A 78 -8.99 22.72 -4.87
CA ARG A 78 -10.37 22.29 -5.15
C ARG A 78 -11.23 22.22 -3.89
N LEU A 79 -10.61 21.88 -2.76
CA LEU A 79 -11.27 21.75 -1.46
C LEU A 79 -11.07 22.98 -0.55
N ASN A 80 -10.38 24.02 -1.04
CA ASN A 80 -10.01 25.22 -0.30
C ASN A 80 -9.25 24.96 1.03
N ILE A 81 -8.30 24.02 1.01
CA ILE A 81 -7.50 23.64 2.19
C ILE A 81 -6.25 24.51 2.26
N LYS A 82 -6.14 25.32 3.32
CA LYS A 82 -5.05 26.28 3.51
C LYS A 82 -4.43 26.18 4.90
N TYR A 83 -3.17 26.58 5.01
CA TYR A 83 -2.49 26.78 6.28
C TYR A 83 -2.00 28.23 6.39
N LYS A 84 -1.79 28.70 7.61
CA LYS A 84 -1.14 29.98 7.90
C LYS A 84 0.19 29.70 8.56
N ASP A 85 1.22 30.32 8.03
CA ASP A 85 2.54 30.32 8.65
C ASP A 85 2.68 31.58 9.51
N ASN A 86 2.99 31.40 10.80
CA ASN A 86 3.17 32.50 11.74
C ASN A 86 4.31 33.45 11.32
N ASN A 87 5.23 32.99 10.46
CA ASN A 87 6.38 33.77 10.00
C ASN A 87 6.13 34.58 8.72
N ASN A 88 4.98 34.41 8.06
CA ASN A 88 4.75 34.93 6.70
C ASN A 88 3.51 35.83 6.61
N ASN A 89 3.54 36.97 7.31
CA ASN A 89 2.52 38.02 7.28
C ASN A 89 1.06 37.54 7.47
N ASN A 90 0.86 36.35 8.06
CA ASN A 90 -0.44 35.71 8.26
C ASN A 90 -1.21 35.39 6.95
N GLU A 91 -0.55 35.36 5.80
CA GLU A 91 -1.17 35.01 4.51
C GLU A 91 -1.45 33.51 4.45
N ALA A 92 -2.68 33.15 4.05
CA ALA A 92 -3.10 31.76 3.95
C ALA A 92 -2.61 31.13 2.64
N LYS A 93 -1.76 30.10 2.74
CA LYS A 93 -1.22 29.35 1.60
C LYS A 93 -1.93 28.00 1.46
N TYR A 94 -2.08 27.51 0.22
CA TYR A 94 -2.61 26.17 -0.01
C TYR A 94 -1.62 25.12 0.50
N VAL A 95 -2.11 24.07 1.15
CA VAL A 95 -1.26 22.94 1.56
C VAL A 95 -0.94 22.06 0.36
N HIS A 96 0.19 21.36 0.42
CA HIS A 96 0.40 20.19 -0.41
C HIS A 96 -0.23 18.96 0.24
N THR A 97 -0.83 18.11 -0.59
CA THR A 97 -1.52 16.89 -0.16
C THR A 97 -0.79 15.65 -0.69
N LEU A 98 -0.63 14.66 0.17
CA LEU A 98 -0.03 13.38 -0.17
C LEU A 98 -0.89 12.24 0.34
N ASN A 99 -0.85 11.12 -0.37
CA ASN A 99 -1.51 9.89 0.02
C ASN A 99 -0.63 8.69 -0.29
N GLY A 100 -0.74 7.65 0.53
CA GLY A 100 -0.02 6.40 0.33
C GLY A 100 -0.76 5.21 0.92
N THR A 101 -0.80 4.08 0.23
CA THR A 101 -1.40 2.84 0.72
C THR A 101 -0.50 2.25 1.81
N ALA A 102 -1.03 2.05 3.02
CA ALA A 102 -0.25 1.36 4.08
C ALA A 102 -0.28 -0.15 3.85
N CYS A 103 -1.48 -0.72 3.69
CA CYS A 103 -1.68 -2.13 3.42
C CYS A 103 -3.03 -2.32 2.71
N ALA A 104 -2.99 -2.78 1.46
CA ALA A 104 -4.18 -3.18 0.72
C ALA A 104 -4.47 -4.66 0.99
N VAL A 105 -5.24 -4.93 2.05
CA VAL A 105 -5.47 -6.28 2.63
C VAL A 105 -5.62 -7.40 1.58
N PRO A 106 -6.47 -7.29 0.53
CA PRO A 106 -6.65 -8.40 -0.40
C PRO A 106 -5.36 -8.81 -1.13
N ARG A 107 -4.56 -7.83 -1.57
CA ARG A 107 -3.33 -8.10 -2.34
C ARG A 107 -2.19 -8.52 -1.42
N THR A 108 -2.11 -7.91 -0.24
CA THR A 108 -1.15 -8.30 0.79
C THR A 108 -1.39 -9.73 1.26
N LEU A 109 -2.64 -10.16 1.43
CA LEU A 109 -2.97 -11.54 1.77
C LEU A 109 -2.50 -12.51 0.70
N ILE A 110 -2.74 -12.21 -0.58
CA ILE A 110 -2.26 -13.05 -1.70
C ILE A 110 -0.73 -13.16 -1.63
N ALA A 111 -0.02 -12.03 -1.51
CA ALA A 111 1.44 -12.02 -1.45
C ALA A 111 2.00 -12.82 -0.26
N ILE A 112 1.40 -12.68 0.94
CA ILE A 112 1.78 -13.46 2.12
C ILE A 112 1.55 -14.95 1.89
N CYS A 113 0.35 -15.33 1.43
CA CYS A 113 0.00 -16.73 1.21
C CYS A 113 0.90 -17.40 0.18
N GLU A 114 1.21 -16.71 -0.94
CA GLU A 114 2.05 -17.28 -1.99
C GLU A 114 3.53 -17.33 -1.59
N THR A 115 4.02 -16.35 -0.83
CA THR A 115 5.44 -16.26 -0.42
C THR A 115 5.75 -17.23 0.71
N HIS A 116 4.86 -17.33 1.71
CA HIS A 116 5.09 -18.11 2.92
C HIS A 116 4.45 -19.50 2.89
N GLN A 117 4.08 -20.00 1.70
CA GLN A 117 3.58 -21.37 1.57
C GLN A 117 4.69 -22.40 1.84
N LEU A 118 4.31 -23.48 2.54
CA LEU A 118 5.16 -24.62 2.81
C LEU A 118 4.83 -25.78 1.85
N ASN A 119 5.78 -26.70 1.65
CA ASN A 119 5.62 -27.85 0.75
C ASN A 119 4.41 -28.76 1.08
N ASN A 120 3.90 -28.70 2.32
CA ASN A 120 2.73 -29.46 2.77
C ASN A 120 1.40 -28.69 2.61
N GLY A 121 1.40 -27.51 2.00
CA GLY A 121 0.21 -26.68 1.77
C GLY A 121 -0.18 -25.78 2.95
N ASN A 122 0.55 -25.83 4.06
CA ASN A 122 0.39 -24.87 5.15
C ASN A 122 1.05 -23.52 4.80
N ILE A 123 0.72 -22.47 5.56
CA ILE A 123 1.31 -21.14 5.39
C ILE A 123 2.03 -20.77 6.69
N GLU A 124 3.30 -20.40 6.59
CA GLU A 124 4.04 -19.80 7.70
C GLU A 124 3.57 -18.37 7.93
N VAL A 125 3.30 -18.03 9.19
CA VAL A 125 2.86 -16.68 9.56
C VAL A 125 4.11 -15.81 9.70
N PRO A 126 4.21 -14.67 8.99
CA PRO A 126 5.31 -13.72 9.18
C PRO A 126 5.49 -13.37 10.66
N GLU A 127 6.74 -13.31 11.13
CA GLU A 127 7.03 -13.12 12.56
C GLU A 127 6.35 -11.88 13.17
N VAL A 128 6.32 -10.78 12.40
CA VAL A 128 5.66 -9.52 12.79
C VAL A 128 4.15 -9.68 13.01
N LEU A 129 3.52 -10.69 12.40
CA LEU A 129 2.08 -10.96 12.53
C LEU A 129 1.74 -11.92 13.68
N VAL A 130 2.70 -12.70 14.20
CA VAL A 130 2.47 -13.69 15.25
C VAL A 130 1.81 -13.10 16.53
N PRO A 131 2.20 -11.90 17.02
CA PRO A 131 1.55 -11.27 18.16
C PRO A 131 0.06 -10.95 17.93
N PHE A 132 -0.33 -10.70 16.67
CA PHE A 132 -1.72 -10.41 16.28
C PHE A 132 -2.53 -11.67 15.99
N MET A 133 -1.89 -12.84 15.97
CA MET A 133 -2.46 -14.14 15.62
C MET A 133 -2.57 -15.08 16.84
N ASN A 134 -2.62 -14.53 18.07
CA ASN A 134 -2.62 -15.30 19.33
C ASN A 134 -1.45 -16.30 19.44
N GLY A 135 -0.26 -15.92 18.95
CA GLY A 135 0.92 -16.78 18.96
C GLY A 135 0.94 -17.87 17.89
N LYS A 136 -0.05 -17.91 16.99
CA LYS A 136 -0.11 -18.86 15.88
C LYS A 136 1.01 -18.58 14.88
N LYS A 137 1.83 -19.60 14.61
CA LYS A 137 2.96 -19.53 13.66
C LYS A 137 2.68 -20.18 12.30
N ILE A 138 1.70 -21.08 12.24
CA ILE A 138 1.36 -21.83 11.03
C ILE A 138 -0.15 -21.76 10.81
N ILE A 139 -0.59 -21.46 9.60
CA ILE A 139 -1.97 -21.62 9.15
C ILE A 139 -2.06 -22.96 8.44
N GLU A 140 -2.84 -23.88 9.01
CA GLU A 140 -3.04 -25.23 8.49
C GLU A 140 -4.20 -25.28 7.49
N THR A 141 -4.11 -26.21 6.54
CA THR A 141 -5.24 -26.56 5.69
C THR A 141 -6.41 -27.06 6.54
N GLN A 142 -7.59 -26.48 6.35
CA GLN A 142 -8.79 -26.92 7.05
C GLN A 142 -9.54 -27.97 6.23
N ASN A 143 -10.14 -28.93 6.93
CA ASN A 143 -11.10 -29.86 6.32
C ASN A 143 -12.35 -29.07 5.93
N VAL A 144 -12.50 -28.80 4.62
CA VAL A 144 -13.72 -28.22 4.08
C VAL A 144 -14.69 -29.36 3.79
N GLY A 145 -15.89 -29.30 4.37
CA GLY A 145 -16.94 -30.29 4.09
C GLY A 145 -17.32 -30.30 2.60
N GLU A 146 -17.87 -31.41 2.13
CA GLU A 146 -18.34 -31.52 0.74
C GLU A 146 -19.34 -30.41 0.42
N MET A 147 -18.95 -29.52 -0.48
CA MET A 147 -19.84 -28.47 -0.96
C MET A 147 -20.77 -29.03 -2.03
N ARG A 148 -22.09 -28.90 -1.82
CA ARG A 148 -23.08 -29.19 -2.85
C ARG A 148 -23.43 -27.92 -3.61
N THR A 149 -23.16 -27.93 -4.91
CA THR A 149 -23.57 -26.83 -5.80
C THR A 149 -25.09 -26.75 -5.86
N TYR A 150 -25.66 -25.71 -5.26
CA TYR A 150 -27.11 -25.48 -5.30
C TYR A 150 -27.54 -24.81 -6.61
N LYS A 151 -26.80 -23.77 -7.04
CA LYS A 151 -26.99 -23.07 -8.31
C LYS A 151 -25.66 -22.50 -8.79
N PHE A 152 -25.32 -22.73 -10.06
CA PHE A 152 -24.18 -22.13 -10.73
C PHE A 152 -24.70 -21.45 -12.00
N LYS A 153 -24.38 -20.17 -12.20
CA LYS A 153 -24.65 -19.46 -13.45
C LYS A 153 -23.30 -19.19 -14.10
N SER A 154 -22.99 -19.88 -15.19
CA SER A 154 -21.92 -19.43 -16.08
C SER A 154 -22.39 -18.16 -16.77
N ARG A 155 -21.52 -17.16 -16.85
CA ARG A 155 -21.69 -16.07 -17.81
C ARG A 155 -21.54 -16.60 -19.22
#